data_AF-A0A3B9KUN9-F1
#
_entry.id   AF-A0A3B9KUN9-F1
#
_cell.length_a   1.000
_cell.length_b   1.000
_cell.length_c   1.000
_cell.angle_alpha   90.00
_cell.angle_beta   90.00
_cell.angle_gamma   90.00
#
_symmetry.space_group_name_H-M   'P 1'
#
loop_
_entity.id
_entity.type
_entity.pdbx_description
1 polymer ?
#
loop_
_entity_poly.entity_id
_entity_poly.type
_entity_poly.pdbx_seq_one_letter_code
_entity_poly.pdbx_strand_id
1 'polypeptide(L)' 'DVLGYVAVGARSVENQQHRLVSSGIGVPVGMKNPTSGDFSVMLNSVTAAQHPHTFLYRGWEVHSTGNPYAHAILR' A
#
# COMPACT_ATOMS: atom_id res chain seq x y z
N ASP A 1 0.52 16.39 -4.32
CA ASP A 1 0.40 17.43 -3.27
C ASP A 1 -1.05 17.65 -2.82
N VAL A 2 -2.05 17.47 -3.69
CA VAL A 2 -3.47 17.69 -3.37
C VAL A 2 -4.27 16.49 -2.84
N LEU A 3 -3.72 15.27 -2.91
CA LEU A 3 -4.43 14.08 -2.45
C LEU A 3 -4.42 14.02 -0.92
N GLY A 4 -5.60 13.92 -0.30
CA GLY A 4 -5.74 13.71 1.15
C GLY A 4 -5.88 12.24 1.56
N TYR A 5 -6.13 11.34 0.60
CA TYR A 5 -6.37 9.92 0.82
C TYR A 5 -6.12 9.12 -0.46
N VAL A 6 -5.65 7.89 -0.34
CA VAL A 6 -5.48 6.95 -1.46
C VAL A 6 -6.10 5.59 -1.12
N ALA A 7 -6.71 4.95 -2.10
CA ALA A 7 -7.18 3.57 -1.97
C ALA A 7 -6.47 2.66 -2.97
N VAL A 8 -5.94 1.53 -2.50
CA VAL A 8 -5.44 0.44 -3.35
C VAL A 8 -6.61 -0.50 -3.66
N GLY A 9 -6.86 -0.68 -4.95
CA GLY A 9 -7.93 -1.54 -5.45
C GLY A 9 -7.68 -3.02 -5.13
N ALA A 10 -8.76 -3.79 -5.02
CA ALA A 10 -8.69 -5.19 -4.64
C ALA A 10 -8.00 -6.13 -5.65
N ARG A 11 -7.86 -5.70 -6.91
CA ARG A 11 -7.09 -6.44 -7.93
C ARG A 11 -5.59 -6.09 -7.90
N SER A 12 -5.21 -5.13 -7.08
CA SER A 12 -3.86 -4.58 -7.00
C SER A 12 -3.28 -4.67 -5.59
N VAL A 13 -4.09 -5.02 -4.58
CA VAL A 13 -3.65 -5.14 -3.20
C VAL A 13 -2.52 -6.16 -3.05
N GLU A 14 -2.57 -7.26 -3.80
CA GLU A 14 -1.52 -8.26 -3.75
C GLU A 14 -0.22 -7.83 -4.46
N ASN A 15 -0.29 -6.83 -5.34
CA ASN A 15 0.83 -6.42 -6.18
C ASN A 15 1.91 -5.74 -5.35
N GLN A 16 3.13 -6.28 -5.41
CA GLN A 16 4.24 -5.80 -4.60
C GLN A 16 4.54 -4.31 -4.83
N GLN A 17 4.53 -3.84 -6.08
CA GLN A 17 4.81 -2.43 -6.38
C GLN A 17 3.79 -1.49 -5.74
N HIS A 18 2.51 -1.87 -5.65
CA HIS A 18 1.51 -1.08 -4.96
C HIS A 18 1.80 -0.98 -3.45
N ARG A 19 2.23 -2.08 -2.81
CA ARG A 19 2.60 -2.08 -1.39
C ARG A 19 3.83 -1.19 -1.13
N LEU A 20 4.85 -1.32 -1.98
CA LEU A 20 6.08 -0.55 -1.90
C LEU A 20 5.82 0.95 -2.08
N VAL A 21 5.08 1.34 -3.12
CA VAL A 21 4.72 2.74 -3.35
C VAL A 21 3.87 3.28 -2.19
N SER A 22 2.92 2.49 -1.67
CA SER A 22 2.08 2.90 -0.54
C SER A 22 2.88 3.21 0.73
N SER A 23 4.02 2.54 0.93
CA SER A 23 4.93 2.82 2.05
C SER A 23 5.63 4.17 1.97
N GLY A 24 5.72 4.78 0.79
CA GLY A 24 6.33 6.08 0.56
C GLY A 24 5.35 7.24 0.37
N ILE A 25 4.04 6.98 0.46
CA ILE A 25 3.01 8.02 0.33
C ILE A 25 2.79 8.71 1.68
N GLY A 26 2.89 10.03 1.73
CA GLY A 26 2.75 10.83 2.96
C GLY A 26 1.31 11.07 3.44
N VAL A 27 0.33 10.33 2.92
CA VAL A 27 -1.09 10.44 3.26
C VAL A 27 -1.68 9.05 3.54
N PRO A 28 -2.85 8.95 4.21
CA PRO A 28 -3.46 7.65 4.49
C PRO A 28 -3.74 6.82 3.23
N VAL A 29 -3.42 5.52 3.30
CA VAL A 29 -3.64 4.56 2.21
C VAL A 29 -4.51 3.41 2.71
N GLY A 30 -5.68 3.22 2.12
CA GLY A 30 -6.55 2.09 2.42
C GLY A 30 -6.36 0.92 1.45
N MET A 31 -6.23 -0.30 1.99
CA MET A 31 -6.06 -1.54 1.23
C MET A 31 -7.39 -2.30 1.19
N LYS A 32 -7.95 -2.54 0.00
CA LYS A 32 -9.20 -3.33 -0.14
C LYS A 32 -8.94 -4.83 -0.05
N ASN A 33 -9.84 -5.59 0.59
CA ASN A 33 -9.82 -7.05 0.49
C ASN A 33 -10.00 -7.51 -0.98
N PRO A 34 -9.28 -8.56 -1.42
CA PRO A 34 -9.40 -9.13 -2.77
C PRO A 34 -10.82 -9.56 -3.10
N THR A 35 -11.10 -9.83 -4.38
CA THR A 35 -12.42 -10.30 -4.83
C THR A 35 -12.78 -11.69 -4.29
N SER A 36 -11.81 -12.45 -3.81
CA SER A 36 -12.03 -13.73 -3.11
C SER A 36 -12.58 -13.57 -1.70
N GLY A 37 -12.49 -12.38 -1.11
CA GLY A 37 -12.83 -12.14 0.30
C GLY A 37 -11.71 -12.46 1.30
N ASP A 38 -10.53 -12.94 0.86
CA ASP A 38 -9.43 -13.27 1.77
C ASP A 38 -8.80 -12.04 2.41
N PHE A 39 -8.89 -11.94 3.74
CA PHE A 39 -8.31 -10.82 4.48
C PHE A 39 -6.79 -10.88 4.60
N SER A 40 -6.19 -12.05 4.47
CA SER A 40 -4.75 -12.26 4.67
C SER A 40 -3.93 -11.41 3.70
N VAL A 41 -4.34 -11.38 2.42
CA VAL A 41 -3.68 -10.56 1.39
C VAL A 41 -3.73 -9.08 1.73
N MET A 42 -4.89 -8.59 2.17
CA MET A 42 -5.08 -7.19 2.57
C MET A 42 -4.23 -6.84 3.80
N LEU A 43 -4.27 -7.68 4.85
CA LEU A 43 -3.51 -7.46 6.08
C LEU A 43 -2.01 -7.47 5.81
N ASN A 44 -1.51 -8.42 5.01
CA ASN A 44 -0.12 -8.45 4.57
C ASN A 44 0.29 -7.19 3.80
N SER A 45 -0.65 -6.61 3.05
CA SER A 45 -0.41 -5.38 2.29
C SER A 45 -0.37 -4.14 3.18
N VAL A 46 -1.21 -4.09 4.22
CA VAL A 46 -1.15 -3.06 5.27
C VAL A 46 0.18 -3.16 6.00
N THR A 47 0.56 -4.34 6.48
CA THR A 47 1.83 -4.55 7.17
C THR A 47 3.01 -4.16 6.29
N ALA A 48 3.03 -4.59 5.02
CA ALA A 48 4.08 -4.21 4.09
C ALA A 48 4.17 -2.69 3.91
N ALA A 49 3.03 -2.00 3.72
CA ALA A 49 3.02 -0.56 3.56
C ALA A 49 3.48 0.19 4.83
N GLN A 50 3.32 -0.38 6.02
CA GLN A 50 3.78 0.23 7.28
C GLN A 50 5.29 0.15 7.51
N HIS A 51 6.03 -0.67 6.74
CA HIS A 51 7.46 -0.86 6.92
C HIS A 51 8.30 -0.09 5.88
N PRO A 52 9.57 0.23 6.19
CA PRO A 52 10.53 0.80 5.23
C PRO A 52 10.83 -0.16 4.08
N HIS A 53 11.06 0.39 2.88
CA HIS A 53 11.49 -0.37 1.71
C HIS A 53 12.49 0.41 0.87
N THR A 54 13.33 -0.33 0.13
CA THR A 54 14.11 0.19 -1.00
C THR A 54 13.57 -0.44 -2.27
N PHE A 55 13.18 0.37 -3.25
CA PHE A 55 12.59 -0.12 -4.51
C PHE A 55 12.79 0.83 -5.68
N LEU A 56 12.66 0.31 -6.90
CA LEU A 56 12.72 1.13 -8.11
C LEU A 56 11.34 1.71 -8.44
N TYR A 57 11.28 3.01 -8.69
CA TYR A 57 10.10 3.72 -9.19
C TYR A 57 10.48 4.67 -10.32
N ARG A 58 9.94 4.42 -11.52
CA ARG A 58 10.23 5.22 -12.72
C ARG A 58 11.73 5.40 -13.00
N GLY A 59 12.52 4.35 -12.76
CA GLY A 59 13.98 4.36 -12.99
C GLY A 59 14.81 4.96 -11.85
N TRP A 60 14.18 5.44 -10.78
CA TRP A 60 14.86 5.96 -9.59
C TRP A 60 14.80 4.94 -8.45
N GLU A 61 15.89 4.82 -7.70
CA GLU A 61 15.88 4.14 -6.42
C GLU A 61 15.18 5.02 -5.38
N VAL A 62 14.18 4.44 -4.71
CA VAL A 62 13.37 5.10 -3.69
C VAL A 62 13.56 4.37 -2.38
N HIS A 63 13.84 5.14 -1.34
CA HIS A 63 13.82 4.66 0.04
C HIS A 63 12.59 5.24 0.75
N SER A 64 11.69 4.37 1.20
CA SER A 64 10.55 4.75 2.03
C SER A 64 10.82 4.44 3.50
N THR A 65 10.17 5.16 4.39
CA THR A 65 10.22 4.94 5.85
C THR A 65 9.06 4.09 6.36
N GLY A 66 8.14 3.69 5.48
CA GLY A 66 6.85 3.11 5.87
C GLY A 66 5.76 4.18 6.04
N ASN A 67 4.51 3.74 5.90
CA ASN A 67 3.31 4.55 6.04
C ASN A 67 2.50 4.07 7.26
N PRO A 68 2.60 4.75 8.42
CA PRO A 68 1.89 4.35 9.63
C PRO A 68 0.36 4.49 9.52
N TYR A 69 -0.12 5.19 8.49
CA TYR A 69 -1.54 5.43 8.26
C TYR A 69 -2.19 4.39 7.33
N ALA A 70 -1.44 3.37 6.89
CA ALA A 70 -2.00 2.30 6.07
C ALA A 70 -3.02 1.48 6.87
N HIS A 71 -4.19 1.19 6.29
CA HIS A 71 -5.30 0.52 6.97
C HIS A 71 -6.14 -0.33 6.01
N ALA A 72 -7.01 -1.17 6.57
CA ALA A 72 -7.93 -2.02 5.84
C ALA A 72 -9.17 -1.26 5.34
N ILE A 73 -9.67 -1.65 4.17
CA ILE A 73 -11.02 -1.31 3.67
C ILE A 73 -11.74 -2.64 3.43
N LEU A 74 -12.79 -2.91 4.20
CA LEU A 74 -13.71 -4.02 3.94
C LEU A 74 -14.70 -3.62 2.85
N ARG A 75 -14.84 -4.46 1.83
CA ARG A 75 -15.68 -4.21 0.65
C ARG A 75 -16.19 -5.48 -0.01
#